data_AF-A0A958MCW5-F1
#
_entry.id   AF-A0A958MCW5-F1
#
_cell.length_a   1.000
_cell.length_b   1.000
_cell.length_c   1.000
_cell.angle_alpha   90.00
_cell.angle_beta   90.00
_cell.angle_gamma   90.00
#
_symmetry.space_group_name_H-M   'P 1'
#
loop_
_entity.id
_entity.type
_entity.pdbx_description
1 polymer ?
#
loop_
_entity_poly.entity_id
_entity_poly.type
_entity_poly.pdbx_seq_one_letter_code
_entity_poly.pdbx_strand_id
1 'polypeptide(L)'
;MSELFIEWKGMSPTDETKNQVESILGSLKYILPPDTDIRFNLEKFNRSFEGHVIIRSPLGDFAAHSEGKDLFQLCKVLKKNIKQQIFKYRATHSSWNRAA
;
A
#
# COMPACT_ATOMS: atom_id res chain seq x y z
N MET A 1 3.12 16.48 -0.60
CA MET A 1 2.72 15.54 0.50
C MET A 1 2.28 14.24 -0.17
N SER A 2 2.67 13.06 0.36
CA SER A 2 2.30 11.78 -0.28
C SER A 2 0.81 11.48 -0.06
N GLU A 3 0.04 11.46 -1.14
CA GLU A 3 -1.40 11.21 -1.12
C GLU A 3 -1.67 9.70 -1.11
N LEU A 4 -2.60 9.26 -0.24
CA LEU A 4 -3.03 7.87 -0.17
C LEU A 4 -4.45 7.81 -0.68
N PHE A 5 -4.65 7.03 -1.73
CA PHE A 5 -5.95 6.77 -2.32
C PHE A 5 -6.30 5.30 -2.13
N ILE A 6 -7.51 5.03 -1.64
CA ILE A 6 -8.03 3.68 -1.44
C ILE A 6 -9.34 3.55 -2.23
N GLU A 7 -9.32 2.77 -3.30
CA GLU A 7 -10.48 2.39 -4.09
C GLU A 7 -11.08 1.09 -3.53
N TRP A 8 -12.40 1.07 -3.35
CA TRP A 8 -13.13 -0.09 -2.85
C TRP A 8 -14.06 -0.61 -3.94
N LYS A 9 -13.84 -1.85 -4.40
CA LYS A 9 -14.63 -2.49 -5.47
C LYS A 9 -15.40 -3.70 -4.95
N GLY A 10 -16.66 -3.84 -5.35
CA GLY A 10 -17.50 -4.96 -4.91
C GLY A 10 -17.81 -4.97 -3.41
N MET A 11 -17.52 -3.88 -2.68
CA MET A 11 -17.81 -3.76 -1.25
C MET A 11 -18.10 -2.33 -0.82
N SER A 12 -18.90 -2.17 0.24
CA SER A 12 -19.19 -0.90 0.89
C SER A 12 -18.71 -0.97 2.35
N PRO A 13 -17.46 -0.58 2.65
CA PRO A 13 -16.91 -0.67 4.00
C PRO A 13 -17.57 0.35 4.94
N THR A 14 -17.74 -0.04 6.20
CA THR A 14 -18.12 0.87 7.28
C THR A 14 -16.98 1.86 7.56
N ASP A 15 -17.28 2.97 8.22
CA ASP A 15 -16.24 3.96 8.56
C ASP A 15 -15.20 3.38 9.53
N GLU A 16 -15.60 2.47 10.42
CA GLU A 16 -14.66 1.71 11.25
C GLU A 16 -13.69 0.88 10.39
N THR A 17 -14.20 0.17 9.37
CA THR A 17 -13.37 -0.61 8.45
C THR A 17 -12.40 0.29 7.68
N LYS A 18 -12.88 1.43 7.19
CA LYS A 18 -12.04 2.41 6.48
C LYS A 18 -10.93 2.92 7.39
N ASN A 19 -11.25 3.34 8.61
CA ASN A 19 -10.29 3.85 9.58
C ASN A 19 -9.23 2.80 9.95
N GLN A 20 -9.63 1.54 10.13
CA GLN A 20 -8.70 0.45 10.42
C GLN A 20 -7.76 0.18 9.23
N VAL A 21 -8.30 0.10 8.00
CA VAL A 21 -7.48 -0.11 6.80
C VAL A 21 -6.55 1.08 6.55
N GLU A 22 -7.03 2.30 6.70
CA GLU A 22 -6.21 3.50 6.59
C GLU A 22 -5.12 3.55 7.66
N SER A 23 -5.40 3.13 8.89
CA SER A 23 -4.37 3.00 9.94
C SER A 23 -3.28 1.99 9.57
N ILE A 24 -3.66 0.83 9.01
CA ILE A 24 -2.70 -0.18 8.57
C ILE A 24 -1.82 0.36 7.44
N LEU A 25 -2.45 0.89 6.37
CA LEU A 25 -1.78 1.26 5.13
C LEU A 25 -1.12 2.64 5.18
N GLY A 26 -1.70 3.60 5.90
CA GLY A 26 -1.24 4.98 6.04
C GLY A 26 0.16 5.09 6.61
N SER A 27 0.58 4.14 7.45
CA SER A 27 1.96 4.08 7.94
C SER A 27 3.03 3.87 6.85
N LEU A 28 2.65 3.54 5.60
CA LEU A 28 3.58 3.53 4.47
C LEU A 28 4.04 4.94 4.08
N LYS A 29 3.24 5.97 4.33
CA LYS A 29 3.62 7.37 4.03
C LYS A 29 4.91 7.78 4.74
N TYR A 30 5.17 7.28 5.93
CA TYR A 30 6.38 7.62 6.71
C TYR A 30 7.68 7.02 6.17
N ILE A 31 7.59 6.03 5.29
CA ILE A 31 8.77 5.39 4.71
C ILE A 31 8.92 5.70 3.22
N LEU A 32 8.07 6.55 2.66
CA LEU A 32 8.12 6.95 1.27
C LEU A 32 8.60 8.40 1.20
N PRO A 33 9.37 8.76 0.17
CA PRO A 33 9.79 10.14 -0.02
C PRO A 33 8.57 11.04 -0.29
N PRO A 34 8.73 12.37 -0.18
CA PRO A 34 7.70 13.32 -0.62
C PRO A 34 7.30 13.09 -2.08
N ASP A 35 6.11 13.59 -2.42
CA ASP A 35 5.53 13.51 -3.78
C ASP A 35 5.38 12.09 -4.32
N THR A 36 5.12 11.15 -3.41
CA THR A 36 4.76 9.77 -3.74
C THR A 36 3.23 9.62 -3.83
N ASP A 37 2.75 9.08 -4.95
CA ASP A 37 1.35 8.71 -5.15
C ASP A 37 1.15 7.24 -4.74
N ILE A 38 0.25 6.98 -3.78
CA ILE A 38 0.01 5.65 -3.23
C ILE A 38 -1.45 5.27 -3.52
N ARG A 39 -1.65 4.28 -4.38
CA ARG A 39 -2.99 3.80 -4.76
C ARG A 39 -3.19 2.36 -4.30
N PHE A 40 -4.21 2.15 -3.50
CA PHE A 40 -4.70 0.83 -3.12
C PHE A 40 -6.05 0.56 -3.77
N ASN A 41 -6.18 -0.59 -4.41
CA ASN A 41 -7.44 -1.08 -4.92
C ASN A 41 -7.77 -2.35 -4.14
N LEU A 42 -8.83 -2.29 -3.33
CA LEU A 42 -9.32 -3.41 -2.54
C LEU A 42 -10.64 -3.87 -3.13
N GLU A 43 -10.67 -5.12 -3.58
CA GLU A 43 -11.81 -5.72 -4.25
C GLU A 43 -12.32 -6.93 -3.49
N LYS A 44 -13.64 -7.08 -3.41
CA LYS A 44 -14.26 -8.26 -2.84
C LYS A 44 -14.86 -9.12 -3.95
N PHE A 45 -14.35 -10.34 -4.09
CA PHE A 45 -14.86 -11.36 -4.99
C PHE A 45 -15.46 -12.50 -4.19
N ASN A 46 -16.79 -12.65 -4.20
CA ASN A 46 -17.50 -13.71 -3.48
C ASN A 46 -17.11 -13.80 -1.98
N ARG A 47 -16.28 -14.80 -1.63
CA ARG A 47 -15.79 -15.09 -0.26
C ARG A 47 -14.30 -14.77 -0.06
N SER A 48 -13.66 -14.11 -1.02
CA SER A 48 -12.28 -13.65 -0.94
C SER A 48 -12.20 -12.14 -1.17
N PHE A 49 -11.07 -11.61 -0.74
CA PHE A 49 -10.63 -10.25 -1.01
C PHE A 49 -9.38 -10.33 -1.86
N GLU A 50 -9.28 -9.38 -2.76
CA GLU A 50 -8.12 -9.15 -3.61
C GLU A 50 -7.66 -7.72 -3.36
N GLY A 51 -6.35 -7.51 -3.30
CA GLY A 51 -5.81 -6.18 -3.12
C GLY A 51 -4.60 -5.96 -4.00
N HIS A 52 -4.59 -4.79 -4.60
CA HIS A 52 -3.50 -4.30 -5.42
C HIS A 52 -3.02 -2.98 -4.84
N VAL A 53 -1.72 -2.79 -4.81
CA VAL A 53 -1.10 -1.52 -4.45
C VAL A 53 -0.11 -1.12 -5.52
N ILE A 54 -0.19 0.13 -5.93
CA ILE A 54 0.75 0.77 -6.82
C ILE A 54 1.25 2.03 -6.13
N ILE A 55 2.56 2.16 -6.04
CA ILE A 55 3.24 3.31 -5.45
C ILE A 55 4.13 3.90 -6.53
N ARG A 56 3.85 5.14 -6.91
CA ARG A 56 4.67 5.91 -7.84
C ARG A 56 5.43 6.95 -7.06
N SER A 57 6.74 6.82 -7.05
CA SER A 57 7.63 7.68 -6.31
C SER A 57 8.66 8.29 -7.26
N PRO A 58 9.16 9.51 -6.98
CA PRO A 58 10.29 10.08 -7.73
C PRO A 58 11.52 9.16 -7.78
N LEU A 59 11.61 8.21 -6.85
CA LEU A 59 12.73 7.30 -6.71
C LEU A 59 12.49 5.94 -7.39
N GLY A 60 11.28 5.64 -7.84
CA GLY A 60 10.94 4.37 -8.49
C GLY A 60 9.50 3.93 -8.22
N ASP A 61 9.01 3.04 -9.07
CA ASP A 61 7.67 2.48 -8.95
C ASP A 61 7.70 1.15 -8.20
N PHE A 62 6.74 0.96 -7.29
CA PHE A 62 6.56 -0.28 -6.54
C PHE A 62 5.13 -0.78 -6.71
N ALA A 63 4.98 -2.08 -6.88
CA ALA A 63 3.67 -2.70 -6.96
C ALA A 63 3.63 -3.99 -6.16
N ALA A 64 2.51 -4.25 -5.50
CA ALA A 64 2.26 -5.53 -4.87
C ALA A 64 0.81 -5.94 -5.04
N HIS A 65 0.61 -7.26 -5.05
CA HIS A 65 -0.68 -7.89 -5.19
C HIS A 65 -0.78 -9.01 -4.15
N SER A 66 -1.98 -9.23 -3.63
CA SER A 66 -2.28 -10.32 -2.71
C SER A 66 -3.77 -10.64 -2.75
N GLU A 67 -4.12 -11.92 -2.61
CA GLU A 67 -5.47 -12.35 -2.25
C GLU A 67 -5.52 -12.86 -0.81
N GLY A 68 -6.73 -12.94 -0.24
CA GLY A 68 -6.94 -13.48 1.08
C GLY A 68 -8.42 -13.57 1.47
N LYS A 69 -8.73 -14.34 2.50
CA LYS A 69 -10.09 -14.44 3.05
C LYS A 69 -10.41 -13.34 4.08
N ASP A 70 -9.38 -12.72 4.64
CA ASP A 70 -9.47 -11.66 5.64
C ASP A 70 -8.86 -10.37 5.10
N LEU A 71 -9.67 -9.32 5.06
CA LEU A 71 -9.30 -8.00 4.52
C LEU A 71 -8.11 -7.38 5.26
N PHE A 72 -8.09 -7.47 6.60
CA PHE A 72 -7.07 -6.82 7.41
C PHE A 72 -5.73 -7.55 7.33
N GLN A 73 -5.75 -8.88 7.31
CA GLN A 73 -4.57 -9.69 7.05
C GLN A 73 -4.03 -9.42 5.65
N LEU A 74 -4.88 -9.34 4.64
CA LEU A 74 -4.49 -8.96 3.28
C LEU A 74 -3.80 -7.59 3.25
N CYS A 75 -4.36 -6.58 3.92
CA CYS A 75 -3.75 -5.25 4.02
C CYS A 75 -2.37 -5.30 4.70
N LYS A 76 -2.21 -6.11 5.75
CA LYS A 76 -0.92 -6.33 6.42
C LYS A 76 0.11 -7.00 5.50
N VAL A 77 -0.31 -7.98 4.71
CA VAL A 77 0.54 -8.68 3.74
C VAL A 77 0.99 -7.72 2.64
N LEU A 78 0.07 -6.98 2.02
CA LEU A 78 0.40 -5.97 1.00
C LEU A 78 1.41 -4.94 1.50
N LYS A 79 1.15 -4.39 2.69
CA LYS A 79 2.07 -3.46 3.35
C LYS A 79 3.45 -4.10 3.56
N LYS A 80 3.51 -5.32 4.07
CA LYS A 80 4.78 -6.02 4.32
C LYS A 80 5.56 -6.20 3.00
N ASN A 81 4.89 -6.63 1.94
CA ASN A 81 5.51 -6.86 0.63
C ASN A 81 6.08 -5.56 0.05
N ILE A 82 5.30 -4.47 0.08
CA ILE A 82 5.78 -3.15 -0.35
C ILE A 82 6.95 -2.66 0.50
N LYS A 83 6.87 -2.78 1.83
CA LYS A 83 7.99 -2.40 2.71
C LYS A 83 9.27 -3.13 2.32
N GLN A 84 9.19 -4.44 2.09
CA GLN A 84 10.35 -5.23 1.68
C GLN A 84 10.92 -4.78 0.33
N GLN A 85 10.07 -4.47 -0.65
CA GLN A 85 10.52 -3.94 -1.94
C GLN A 85 11.23 -2.58 -1.77
N ILE A 86 10.62 -1.65 -1.02
CA ILE A 86 11.21 -0.35 -0.73
C ILE A 86 12.57 -0.54 -0.05
N PHE A 87 12.65 -1.31 1.04
CA PHE A 87 13.92 -1.51 1.76
C PHE A 87 15.01 -2.15 0.90
N LYS A 88 14.66 -3.15 0.07
CA LYS A 88 15.60 -3.73 -0.90
C LYS A 88 16.09 -2.70 -1.90
N TYR A 89 15.19 -1.83 -2.37
CA TYR A 89 15.53 -0.75 -3.28
C TYR A 89 16.43 0.30 -2.62
N ARG A 90 16.13 0.72 -1.38
CA ARG A 90 16.98 1.62 -0.58
C ARG A 90 18.40 1.07 -0.43
N ALA A 91 18.51 -0.23 -0.16
CA ALA A 91 19.80 -0.88 0.06
C ALA A 91 20.65 -0.96 -1.21
N THR A 92 20.02 -0.97 -2.39
CA THR A 92 20.71 -1.07 -3.69
C THR A 92 20.97 0.29 -4.36
N HIS A 93 20.20 1.33 -4.03
CA HIS A 93 20.27 2.63 -4.71
C HIS A 93 20.71 3.73 -3.74
N SER A 94 21.98 4.13 -3.81
CA SER A 94 22.59 5.19 -2.97
C SER A 94 21.92 6.56 -3.11
N SER A 95 21.25 6.83 -4.24
CA SER A 95 20.44 8.02 -4.50
C SER A 95 19.24 8.15 -3.54
N TRP A 96 18.75 7.03 -3.01
CA TRP A 96 17.59 6.97 -2.12
C TRP A 96 17.88 7.59 -0.74
N ASN A 97 19.11 7.42 -0.24
CA ASN A 97 19.56 8.00 1.05
C ASN A 97 19.83 9.51 0.99
N ARG A 98 19.91 10.11 -0.20
CA ARG A 98 20.11 11.56 -0.37
C ARG A 98 18.81 12.35 -0.56
N ALA A 99 17.72 11.67 -0.92
CA ALA A 99 16.43 12.28 -1.28
C ALA A 99 15.33 12.08 -0.22
N ALA A 100 15.60 11.29 0.83
CA ALA A 100 14.73 11.06 1.97
C ALA A 100 15.19 11.89 3.18
#